data_AF-A0A2D5FIJ7-F1
#
_entry.id   AF-A0A2D5FIJ7-F1
#
_cell.length_a   1.000
_cell.length_b   1.000
_cell.length_c   1.000
_cell.angle_alpha   90.00
_cell.angle_beta   90.00
_cell.angle_gamma   90.00
#
_symmetry.space_group_name_H-M   'P 1'
#
loop_
_entity.id
_entity.type
_entity.pdbx_description
1 polymer ?
#
loop_
_entity_poly.entity_id
_entity_poly.type
_entity_poly.pdbx_seq_one_letter_code
_entity_poly.pdbx_strand_id
1 'polypeptide(L)'
;MLVSFTMRIRAMKMPSHISGSRRGCWRDCISGGSGSYFVRRISVRRVTSAAAYAALVLVGAAGMLPALAVAGATPKAIFIILDGIPADVIERVSTPNLDAIAAVGAYARAQVGGPIGEPGETPTVSAPGYMSLVTGTWANKHNVYENYNLSPNYDYWNIFRVAKAMNPALKIGIFSTWTDNRTVLLGEGRPNAGDWRFDYVADGFEEDAIRFPQQPLAAHVALIDNLVSQEAARVIEQDGPDLSWIYLQYTDDIGHQYGDGEVFDKAVVDIDTHAGRIWSAVMTRQETYSEDWLIIVTTDHGRDAETGREHGRHSERERTTWIVTNSTRLLPRFKQMPEIVDIFPSIARHLGVTIPDNVARHLDGLTFIQ
;
A
#
# COMPACT_ATOMS: atom_id res chain seq x y z
N MET A 1 -30.59 -22.71 -12.62
CA MET A 1 -31.13 -23.03 -11.28
C MET A 1 -30.86 -21.80 -10.41
N LEU A 2 -31.81 -20.86 -10.35
CA LEU A 2 -31.66 -19.61 -9.59
C LEU A 2 -32.04 -19.88 -8.13
N VAL A 3 -31.18 -19.52 -7.19
CA VAL A 3 -31.54 -19.43 -5.77
C VAL A 3 -31.32 -17.99 -5.32
N SER A 4 -32.44 -17.30 -5.10
CA SER A 4 -32.48 -15.97 -4.48
C SER A 4 -32.47 -16.16 -2.96
N PHE A 5 -31.55 -15.51 -2.25
CA PHE A 5 -31.54 -15.48 -0.79
C PHE A 5 -32.00 -14.12 -0.29
N THR A 6 -33.16 -14.10 0.36
CA THR A 6 -33.74 -12.95 1.05
C THR A 6 -33.27 -12.96 2.50
N MET A 7 -32.55 -11.93 2.92
CA MET A 7 -32.06 -11.79 4.28
C MET A 7 -33.20 -11.30 5.20
N ARG A 8 -33.58 -12.12 6.18
CA ARG A 8 -34.56 -11.76 7.22
C ARG A 8 -33.88 -10.94 8.31
N ILE A 9 -34.23 -9.66 8.42
CA ILE A 9 -33.82 -8.80 9.53
C ILE A 9 -34.78 -9.04 10.71
N ARG A 10 -34.23 -9.45 11.87
CA ARG A 10 -34.94 -9.46 13.15
C ARG A 10 -35.02 -8.02 13.67
N ALA A 11 -36.23 -7.47 13.74
CA ALA A 11 -36.50 -6.18 14.38
C ALA A 11 -36.35 -6.29 15.90
N MET A 12 -35.51 -5.43 16.48
CA MET A 12 -35.38 -5.27 17.94
C MET A 12 -36.15 -3.99 18.35
N LYS A 13 -37.11 -4.16 19.25
CA LYS A 13 -37.96 -3.09 19.82
C LYS A 13 -37.10 -2.11 20.63
N MET A 14 -37.19 -0.81 20.35
CA MET A 14 -36.79 0.26 21.27
C MET A 14 -38.00 0.72 22.13
N PRO A 15 -37.80 1.08 23.41
CA PRO A 15 -38.82 1.71 24.23
C PRO A 15 -38.95 3.21 23.98
N SER A 16 -40.16 3.69 24.22
CA SER A 16 -40.70 5.03 23.98
C SER A 16 -40.48 6.04 25.11
N HIS A 17 -40.63 7.32 24.76
CA HIS A 17 -40.68 8.57 25.57
C HIS A 17 -39.30 9.20 25.85
N ILE A 18 -39.08 10.50 25.60
CA ILE A 18 -39.76 11.66 26.19
C ILE A 18 -39.83 12.85 25.22
N SER A 19 -40.97 13.56 25.30
CA SER A 19 -41.33 14.82 24.66
C SER A 19 -40.59 16.05 25.22
N GLY A 20 -40.29 17.04 24.38
CA GLY A 20 -39.91 18.37 24.82
C GLY A 20 -39.95 19.39 23.69
N SER A 21 -41.07 20.10 23.57
CA SER A 21 -41.29 21.18 22.61
C SER A 21 -40.55 22.46 23.03
N ARG A 22 -40.16 23.28 22.05
CA ARG A 22 -40.43 24.73 22.05
C ARG A 22 -40.13 25.35 20.68
N ARG A 23 -41.17 26.01 20.15
CA ARG A 23 -41.15 26.91 19.00
C ARG A 23 -40.54 28.25 19.43
N GLY A 24 -39.92 28.95 18.49
CA GLY A 24 -39.48 30.34 18.65
C GLY A 24 -39.10 30.96 17.32
N CYS A 25 -40.12 31.39 16.58
CA CYS A 25 -40.02 32.24 15.39
C CYS A 25 -39.70 33.68 15.84
N TRP A 26 -38.79 34.40 15.17
CA TRP A 26 -38.89 35.85 14.93
C TRP A 26 -38.09 36.24 13.69
N ARG A 27 -38.71 37.11 12.90
CA ARG A 27 -38.34 37.64 11.60
C ARG A 27 -38.13 39.16 11.77
N ASP A 28 -37.32 39.73 10.86
CA ASP A 28 -37.44 41.07 10.27
C ASP A 28 -36.45 42.22 10.61
N CYS A 29 -36.18 42.97 9.52
CA CYS A 29 -35.67 44.34 9.31
C CYS A 29 -34.14 44.51 9.16
N ILE A 30 -33.55 44.70 7.96
CA ILE A 30 -33.63 45.76 6.89
C ILE A 30 -32.93 47.09 7.25
N SER A 31 -31.86 47.39 6.48
CA SER A 31 -31.44 48.68 5.85
C SER A 31 -29.90 48.66 5.74
N GLY A 32 -29.19 48.92 4.63
CA GLY A 32 -29.40 49.86 3.53
C GLY A 32 -28.23 50.87 3.58
N GLY A 33 -27.27 50.81 2.65
CA GLY A 33 -26.15 51.75 2.63
C GLY A 33 -25.11 51.51 1.53
N SER A 34 -25.29 52.19 0.40
CA SER A 34 -24.42 52.29 -0.78
C SER A 34 -23.13 53.08 -0.51
N GLY A 35 -21.98 52.62 -1.03
CA GLY A 35 -20.72 53.36 -1.03
C GLY A 35 -19.94 53.17 -2.34
N SER A 36 -19.83 54.25 -3.11
CA SER A 36 -19.24 54.33 -4.45
C SER A 36 -17.71 54.23 -4.48
N TYR A 37 -17.21 53.68 -5.59
CA TYR A 37 -15.81 53.54 -5.97
C TYR A 37 -15.12 54.88 -6.26
N PHE A 38 -13.87 55.04 -5.78
CA PHE A 38 -12.98 56.12 -6.20
C PHE A 38 -11.69 55.51 -6.78
N VAL A 39 -11.47 55.71 -8.08
CA VAL A 39 -10.26 55.29 -8.80
C VAL A 39 -9.21 56.40 -8.69
N ARG A 40 -8.04 56.11 -8.12
CA ARG A 40 -6.85 56.94 -8.25
C ARG A 40 -5.76 56.18 -9.02
N ARG A 41 -5.49 56.62 -10.24
CA ARG A 41 -4.27 56.29 -11.00
C ARG A 41 -3.08 56.96 -10.31
N ILE A 42 -2.05 56.19 -9.97
CA ILE A 42 -0.73 56.72 -9.61
C ILE A 42 0.27 56.13 -10.62
N SER A 43 0.91 57.05 -11.34
CA SER A 43 2.03 56.80 -12.25
C SER A 43 3.32 56.65 -11.43
N VAL A 44 4.04 55.55 -11.62
CA VAL A 44 5.36 55.35 -11.00
C VAL A 44 6.43 55.63 -12.05
N ARG A 45 7.17 56.73 -11.86
CA ARG A 45 8.37 57.07 -12.62
C ARG A 45 9.55 56.23 -12.14
N ARG A 46 10.34 55.74 -13.10
CA ARG A 46 11.66 55.12 -12.88
C ARG A 46 12.62 56.13 -12.25
N VAL A 47 13.28 55.72 -11.16
CA VAL A 47 14.56 56.31 -10.73
C VAL A 47 15.52 55.15 -10.51
N THR A 48 16.61 55.20 -11.26
CA THR A 48 17.75 54.28 -11.22
C THR A 48 18.62 54.59 -10.01
N SER A 49 18.89 53.57 -9.18
CA SER A 49 19.96 53.61 -8.19
C SER A 49 20.58 52.22 -8.13
N ALA A 50 21.80 52.12 -8.65
CA ALA A 50 22.60 50.92 -8.61
C ALA A 50 23.08 50.67 -7.16
N ALA A 51 22.66 49.55 -6.59
CA ALA A 51 23.33 48.94 -5.44
C ALA A 51 23.53 47.47 -5.80
N ALA A 52 24.79 47.11 -6.07
CA ALA A 52 25.20 45.79 -6.45
C ALA A 52 25.05 44.83 -5.25
N TYR A 53 24.01 44.00 -5.27
CA TYR A 53 24.03 42.71 -4.59
C TYR A 53 24.42 41.68 -5.64
N ALA A 54 25.69 41.27 -5.62
CA ALA A 54 26.13 40.08 -6.30
C ALA A 54 25.49 38.87 -5.58
N ALA A 55 24.28 38.50 -6.00
CA ALA A 55 23.75 37.18 -5.72
C ALA A 55 24.57 36.19 -6.56
N LEU A 56 25.47 35.48 -5.88
CA LEU A 56 26.14 34.32 -6.43
C LEU A 56 25.05 33.29 -6.75
N VAL A 57 24.60 33.22 -8.00
CA VAL A 57 23.82 32.09 -8.49
C VAL A 57 24.81 30.94 -8.62
N LEU A 58 25.01 30.23 -7.50
CA LEU A 58 25.46 28.85 -7.57
C LEU A 58 24.31 28.09 -8.22
N VAL A 59 24.42 27.87 -9.53
CA VAL A 59 23.78 26.73 -10.17
C VAL A 59 24.46 25.51 -9.56
N GLY A 60 23.99 25.11 -8.38
CA GLY A 60 24.25 23.80 -7.84
C GLY A 60 23.53 22.84 -8.76
N ALA A 61 24.27 22.25 -9.71
CA ALA A 61 23.90 20.95 -10.21
C ALA A 61 23.85 20.03 -9.00
N ALA A 62 22.65 19.89 -8.41
CA ALA A 62 22.34 18.80 -7.50
C ALA A 62 22.35 17.54 -8.37
N GLY A 63 23.56 17.08 -8.69
CA GLY A 63 23.73 15.70 -9.09
C GLY A 63 23.17 14.88 -7.94
N MET A 64 22.10 14.13 -8.20
CA MET A 64 21.70 13.02 -7.37
C MET A 64 22.94 12.13 -7.26
N LEU A 65 23.67 12.27 -6.15
CA LEU A 65 24.71 11.33 -5.81
C LEU A 65 23.98 10.00 -5.62
N PRO A 66 24.37 8.92 -6.31
CA PRO A 66 23.83 7.61 -5.99
C PRO A 66 24.12 7.36 -4.52
N ALA A 67 23.07 7.10 -3.73
CA ALA A 67 23.22 6.66 -2.36
C ALA A 67 24.01 5.36 -2.37
N LEU A 68 25.33 5.47 -2.21
CA LEU A 68 26.18 4.33 -1.91
C LEU A 68 25.68 3.78 -0.58
N ALA A 69 25.40 2.47 -0.53
CA ALA A 69 25.10 1.79 0.72
C ALA A 69 26.18 2.18 1.75
N VAL A 70 25.76 2.89 2.80
CA VAL A 70 26.69 3.34 3.83
C VAL A 70 27.11 2.10 4.61
N ALA A 71 28.38 1.72 4.51
CA ALA A 71 28.91 0.60 5.26
C ALA A 71 28.61 0.78 6.76
N GLY A 72 27.86 -0.15 7.35
CA GLY A 72 27.41 -0.08 8.75
C GLY A 72 26.00 0.46 8.97
N ALA A 73 25.25 0.83 7.91
CA ALA A 73 23.83 1.17 8.04
C ALA A 73 22.98 -0.06 8.43
N THR A 74 21.96 0.17 9.24
CA THR A 74 21.03 -0.90 9.64
C THR A 74 20.04 -1.15 8.50
N PRO A 75 19.96 -2.38 7.93
CA PRO A 75 19.04 -2.65 6.85
C PRO A 75 17.59 -2.71 7.36
N LYS A 76 16.67 -2.12 6.61
CA LYS A 76 15.24 -2.02 6.90
C LYS A 76 14.45 -2.32 5.64
N ALA A 77 13.27 -2.91 5.75
CA ALA A 77 12.46 -3.19 4.57
C ALA A 77 10.98 -2.88 4.80
N ILE A 78 10.36 -2.30 3.80
CA ILE A 78 8.91 -2.11 3.71
C ILE A 78 8.46 -2.70 2.39
N PHE A 79 7.38 -3.47 2.43
CA PHE A 79 6.60 -3.74 1.24
C PHE A 79 5.18 -3.19 1.38
N ILE A 80 4.70 -2.58 0.30
CA ILE A 80 3.41 -1.90 0.21
C ILE A 80 2.62 -2.56 -0.92
N ILE A 81 1.39 -2.97 -0.62
CA ILE A 81 0.43 -3.51 -1.58
C ILE A 81 -0.65 -2.45 -1.81
N LEU A 82 -0.74 -1.96 -3.04
CA LEU A 82 -1.83 -1.11 -3.52
C LEU A 82 -2.75 -1.98 -4.37
N ASP A 83 -3.93 -2.32 -3.83
CA ASP A 83 -4.75 -3.43 -4.30
C ASP A 83 -5.33 -3.22 -5.71
N GLY A 84 -5.19 -4.23 -6.56
CA GLY A 84 -5.93 -4.36 -7.80
C GLY A 84 -5.68 -3.26 -8.85
N ILE A 85 -4.45 -2.75 -8.96
CA ILE A 85 -4.07 -1.73 -9.97
C ILE A 85 -3.27 -2.37 -11.11
N PRO A 86 -3.85 -2.55 -12.33
CA PRO A 86 -3.13 -3.10 -13.48
C PRO A 86 -1.92 -2.25 -13.89
N ALA A 87 -0.90 -2.88 -14.47
CA ALA A 87 0.31 -2.18 -14.91
C ALA A 87 0.04 -1.06 -15.94
N ASP A 88 -0.89 -1.29 -16.87
CA ASP A 88 -1.28 -0.28 -17.87
C ASP A 88 -1.90 0.98 -17.25
N VAL A 89 -2.48 0.85 -16.06
CA VAL A 89 -3.07 1.98 -15.32
C VAL A 89 -1.99 2.80 -14.63
N ILE A 90 -1.06 2.16 -13.91
CA ILE A 90 0.09 2.86 -13.31
C ILE A 90 0.94 3.57 -14.36
N GLU A 91 1.10 2.98 -15.54
CA GLU A 91 1.88 3.58 -16.63
C GLU A 91 1.21 4.81 -17.27
N ARG A 92 -0.10 4.97 -17.09
CA ARG A 92 -0.88 6.04 -17.72
C ARG A 92 -1.30 7.13 -16.73
N VAL A 93 -1.56 6.78 -15.48
CA VAL A 93 -2.02 7.70 -14.43
C VAL A 93 -0.82 8.40 -13.79
N SER A 94 -0.95 9.69 -13.47
CA SER A 94 0.10 10.44 -12.80
C SER A 94 0.27 9.94 -11.36
N THR A 95 1.43 9.34 -11.07
CA THR A 95 1.78 8.79 -9.74
C THR A 95 3.12 9.38 -9.27
N PRO A 96 3.20 10.69 -9.02
CA PRO A 96 4.46 11.38 -8.79
C PRO A 96 5.25 10.84 -7.58
N ASN A 97 4.60 10.23 -6.59
CA ASN A 97 5.29 9.66 -5.44
C ASN A 97 5.91 8.29 -5.79
N LEU A 98 5.19 7.43 -6.50
CA LEU A 98 5.76 6.19 -7.06
C LEU A 98 6.89 6.51 -8.05
N ASP A 99 6.72 7.51 -8.91
CA ASP A 99 7.76 8.00 -9.83
C ASP A 99 9.01 8.44 -9.06
N ALA A 100 8.86 9.14 -7.93
CA ALA A 100 9.97 9.56 -7.10
C ALA A 100 10.74 8.37 -6.48
N ILE A 101 10.03 7.32 -6.05
CA ILE A 101 10.67 6.08 -5.56
C ILE A 101 11.40 5.39 -6.71
N ALA A 102 10.76 5.24 -7.87
CA ALA A 102 11.31 4.61 -9.05
C ALA A 102 12.53 5.36 -9.61
N ALA A 103 12.59 6.68 -9.43
CA ALA A 103 13.73 7.51 -9.81
C ALA A 103 14.99 7.23 -8.98
N VAL A 104 14.85 6.70 -7.76
CA VAL A 104 15.99 6.24 -6.94
C VAL A 104 16.44 4.85 -7.39
N GLY A 105 15.49 3.93 -7.57
CA GLY A 105 15.74 2.56 -8.01
C GLY A 105 15.18 2.30 -9.39
N ALA A 106 14.00 1.66 -9.44
CA ALA A 106 13.38 1.27 -10.69
C ALA A 106 11.88 0.97 -10.57
N TYR A 107 11.19 1.14 -11.69
CA TYR A 107 9.91 0.50 -12.01
C TYR A 107 10.12 -0.69 -12.97
N ALA A 108 9.35 -1.75 -12.82
CA ALA A 108 9.19 -2.80 -13.84
C ALA A 108 7.77 -3.35 -13.81
N ARG A 109 7.24 -3.74 -14.98
CA ARG A 109 6.11 -4.68 -15.01
C ARG A 109 6.52 -5.98 -14.33
N ALA A 110 5.58 -6.62 -13.68
CA ALA A 110 5.75 -7.87 -12.94
C ALA A 110 4.63 -8.85 -13.29
N GLN A 111 4.74 -10.09 -12.80
CA GLN A 111 3.76 -11.13 -13.06
C GLN A 111 3.23 -11.78 -11.78
N VAL A 112 1.93 -12.08 -11.80
CA VAL A 112 1.23 -12.91 -10.80
C VAL A 112 0.50 -14.08 -11.48
N GLY A 113 0.10 -15.05 -10.67
CA GLY A 113 -0.84 -16.10 -11.03
C GLY A 113 -0.20 -17.45 -11.34
N GLY A 114 1.13 -17.56 -11.19
CA GLY A 114 1.89 -18.80 -11.37
C GLY A 114 1.75 -19.47 -12.73
N PRO A 115 2.36 -20.63 -12.98
CA PRO A 115 2.32 -21.28 -14.29
C PRO A 115 0.91 -21.78 -14.65
N ILE A 116 0.37 -21.34 -15.80
CA ILE A 116 -0.99 -21.69 -16.26
C ILE A 116 -1.09 -23.18 -16.60
N GLY A 117 -2.12 -23.85 -16.10
CA GLY A 117 -2.38 -25.28 -16.32
C GLY A 117 -1.43 -26.22 -15.56
N GLU A 118 -0.58 -25.68 -14.70
CA GLU A 118 0.36 -26.42 -13.86
C GLU A 118 -0.01 -26.30 -12.38
N PRO A 119 0.57 -27.13 -11.49
CA PRO A 119 0.24 -27.07 -10.07
C PRO A 119 0.36 -25.67 -9.44
N GLY A 120 1.28 -24.83 -9.92
CA GLY A 120 1.47 -23.46 -9.40
C GLY A 120 0.43 -22.43 -9.88
N GLU A 121 -0.53 -22.80 -10.74
CA GLU A 121 -1.59 -21.89 -11.18
C GLU A 121 -2.32 -21.30 -9.95
N THR A 122 -2.28 -19.98 -9.84
CA THR A 122 -2.79 -19.22 -8.70
C THR A 122 -3.81 -18.20 -9.19
N PRO A 123 -5.06 -18.21 -8.68
CA PRO A 123 -6.05 -17.21 -9.07
C PRO A 123 -5.55 -15.79 -8.82
N THR A 124 -5.91 -14.86 -9.71
CA THR A 124 -5.57 -13.43 -9.57
C THR A 124 -6.54 -12.75 -8.61
N VAL A 125 -6.61 -13.28 -7.40
CA VAL A 125 -7.48 -12.87 -6.29
C VAL A 125 -6.59 -12.42 -5.13
N SER A 126 -7.12 -11.52 -4.32
CA SER A 126 -6.46 -10.81 -3.24
C SER A 126 -5.63 -11.69 -2.28
N ALA A 127 -6.29 -12.51 -1.46
CA ALA A 127 -5.60 -13.34 -0.48
C ALA A 127 -4.59 -14.34 -1.10
N PRO A 128 -4.88 -15.00 -2.23
CA PRO A 128 -3.87 -15.78 -2.96
C PRO A 128 -2.63 -14.97 -3.36
N GLY A 129 -2.82 -13.77 -3.91
CA GLY A 129 -1.73 -12.88 -4.31
C GLY A 129 -0.86 -12.45 -3.13
N TYR A 130 -1.47 -12.03 -2.02
CA TYR A 130 -0.72 -11.64 -0.82
C TYR A 130 0.10 -12.80 -0.27
N MET A 131 -0.50 -14.00 -0.20
CA MET A 131 0.17 -15.20 0.28
C MET A 131 1.33 -15.59 -0.62
N SER A 132 1.17 -15.44 -1.94
CA SER A 132 2.27 -15.69 -2.87
C SER A 132 3.44 -14.74 -2.65
N LEU A 133 3.17 -13.45 -2.43
CA LEU A 133 4.18 -12.44 -2.12
C LEU A 133 4.91 -12.76 -0.82
N VAL A 134 4.19 -12.99 0.28
CA VAL A 134 4.79 -13.09 1.62
C VAL A 134 5.35 -14.46 1.96
N THR A 135 5.04 -15.50 1.19
CA THR A 135 5.65 -16.84 1.32
C THR A 135 6.70 -17.12 0.24
N GLY A 136 6.71 -16.35 -0.85
CA GLY A 136 7.55 -16.63 -2.02
C GLY A 136 7.20 -17.94 -2.72
N THR A 137 5.94 -18.37 -2.62
CA THR A 137 5.43 -19.64 -3.16
C THR A 137 4.08 -19.46 -3.86
N TRP A 138 3.69 -20.39 -4.72
CA TRP A 138 2.36 -20.37 -5.36
C TRP A 138 1.28 -21.12 -4.57
N ALA A 139 0.01 -21.02 -5.01
CA ALA A 139 -1.16 -21.49 -4.26
C ALA A 139 -1.18 -22.98 -3.91
N ASN A 140 -0.57 -23.85 -4.73
CA ASN A 140 -0.40 -25.26 -4.39
C ASN A 140 0.41 -25.53 -3.14
N LYS A 141 1.24 -24.57 -2.72
CA LYS A 141 2.06 -24.68 -1.51
C LYS A 141 1.33 -24.06 -0.33
N HIS A 142 1.03 -22.76 -0.40
CA HIS A 142 0.41 -22.04 0.70
C HIS A 142 -1.09 -22.33 0.91
N ASN A 143 -1.75 -23.04 -0.02
CA ASN A 143 -3.14 -23.50 0.07
C ASN A 143 -4.17 -22.37 0.27
N VAL A 144 -3.98 -21.25 -0.43
CA VAL A 144 -4.92 -20.12 -0.43
C VAL A 144 -5.30 -19.83 -1.88
N TYR A 145 -6.58 -20.07 -2.20
CA TYR A 145 -7.14 -19.96 -3.55
C TYR A 145 -8.31 -18.96 -3.64
N GLU A 146 -8.84 -18.51 -2.49
CA GLU A 146 -9.95 -17.57 -2.37
C GLU A 146 -9.69 -16.59 -1.23
N ASN A 147 -10.61 -15.65 -1.00
CA ASN A 147 -10.49 -14.62 0.04
C ASN A 147 -10.99 -15.07 1.43
N TYR A 148 -11.91 -16.02 1.51
CA TYR A 148 -12.56 -16.38 2.78
C TYR A 148 -12.66 -17.90 2.97
N ASN A 149 -13.00 -18.33 4.18
CA ASN A 149 -13.09 -19.75 4.58
C ASN A 149 -11.76 -20.50 4.38
N LEU A 150 -10.68 -19.84 4.77
CA LEU A 150 -9.33 -20.26 4.42
C LEU A 150 -8.79 -21.32 5.36
N SER A 151 -7.87 -22.14 4.84
CA SER A 151 -7.01 -23.02 5.62
C SER A 151 -5.58 -22.91 5.11
N PRO A 152 -4.90 -21.76 5.35
CA PRO A 152 -3.54 -21.56 4.87
C PRO A 152 -2.61 -22.65 5.39
N ASN A 153 -1.73 -23.12 4.52
CA ASN A 153 -0.70 -24.08 4.88
C ASN A 153 0.52 -23.35 5.46
N TYR A 154 0.57 -23.24 6.79
CA TYR A 154 1.65 -22.55 7.49
C TYR A 154 3.00 -23.29 7.49
N ASP A 155 3.10 -24.50 6.91
CA ASP A 155 4.38 -25.16 6.70
C ASP A 155 5.26 -24.41 5.68
N TYR A 156 4.64 -23.61 4.81
CA TYR A 156 5.32 -22.64 3.96
C TYR A 156 5.40 -21.30 4.69
N TRP A 157 6.55 -21.04 5.30
CA TRP A 157 6.71 -19.92 6.21
C TRP A 157 6.64 -18.61 5.45
N ASN A 158 5.87 -17.66 5.98
CA ASN A 158 5.95 -16.29 5.51
C ASN A 158 7.22 -15.61 6.02
N ILE A 159 7.58 -14.49 5.39
CA ILE A 159 8.83 -13.77 5.67
C ILE A 159 8.92 -13.23 7.10
N PHE A 160 7.80 -12.89 7.73
CA PHE A 160 7.76 -12.40 9.11
C PHE A 160 8.07 -13.51 10.12
N ARG A 161 7.53 -14.71 9.90
CA ARG A 161 7.90 -15.90 10.65
C ARG A 161 9.39 -16.19 10.49
N VAL A 162 9.92 -16.12 9.26
CA VAL A 162 11.36 -16.30 9.02
C VAL A 162 12.17 -15.24 9.76
N ALA A 163 11.82 -13.96 9.66
CA ALA A 163 12.52 -12.88 10.36
C ALA A 163 12.57 -13.13 11.88
N LYS A 164 11.45 -13.46 12.51
CA LYS A 164 11.39 -13.73 13.96
C LYS A 164 12.09 -15.01 14.37
N ALA A 165 12.00 -16.07 13.57
CA ALA A 165 12.67 -17.33 13.86
C ALA A 165 14.20 -17.20 13.78
N MET A 166 14.70 -16.39 12.84
CA MET A 166 16.13 -16.23 12.60
C MET A 166 16.75 -15.15 13.46
N ASN A 167 16.00 -14.11 13.79
CA ASN A 167 16.43 -13.07 14.71
C ASN A 167 15.22 -12.51 15.49
N PRO A 168 14.94 -13.04 16.70
CA PRO A 168 13.83 -12.58 17.53
C PRO A 168 13.89 -11.10 17.93
N ALA A 169 15.07 -10.47 17.84
CA ALA A 169 15.25 -9.06 18.15
C ALA A 169 14.73 -8.13 17.05
N LEU A 170 14.58 -8.62 15.81
CA LEU A 170 14.00 -7.83 14.71
C LEU A 170 12.60 -7.37 15.07
N LYS A 171 12.34 -6.09 14.87
CA LYS A 171 11.04 -5.45 15.06
C LYS A 171 10.26 -5.49 13.77
N ILE A 172 9.05 -6.04 13.82
CA ILE A 172 8.21 -6.17 12.64
C ILE A 172 6.88 -5.43 12.83
N GLY A 173 6.40 -4.82 11.74
CA GLY A 173 5.15 -4.06 11.71
C GLY A 173 4.16 -4.59 10.68
N ILE A 174 2.87 -4.49 10.98
CA ILE A 174 1.80 -4.69 10.01
C ILE A 174 0.77 -3.57 10.14
N PHE A 175 0.48 -2.98 8.99
CA PHE A 175 -0.48 -1.90 8.84
C PHE A 175 -1.41 -2.32 7.71
N SER A 176 -2.66 -2.67 8.04
CA SER A 176 -3.51 -3.35 7.08
C SER A 176 -4.96 -2.93 7.23
N THR A 177 -5.61 -2.67 6.10
CA THR A 177 -7.05 -2.43 6.03
C THR A 177 -7.87 -3.68 6.32
N TRP A 178 -7.30 -4.88 6.14
CA TRP A 178 -8.01 -6.14 6.35
C TRP A 178 -7.30 -7.03 7.38
N THR A 179 -7.95 -7.25 8.52
CA THR A 179 -7.45 -7.93 9.72
C THR A 179 -7.11 -9.40 9.50
N ASP A 180 -7.81 -10.06 8.57
CA ASP A 180 -7.53 -11.46 8.23
C ASP A 180 -6.13 -11.62 7.61
N ASN A 181 -5.55 -10.57 7.04
CA ASN A 181 -4.14 -10.60 6.60
C ASN A 181 -3.21 -11.01 7.75
N ARG A 182 -3.43 -10.49 8.97
CA ARG A 182 -2.64 -10.85 10.15
C ARG A 182 -3.12 -12.15 10.80
N THR A 183 -4.42 -12.23 11.10
CA THR A 183 -4.94 -13.25 12.03
C THR A 183 -5.24 -14.59 11.36
N VAL A 184 -5.45 -14.60 10.03
CA VAL A 184 -5.73 -15.79 9.22
C VAL A 184 -4.58 -16.07 8.27
N LEU A 185 -4.24 -15.16 7.34
CA LEU A 185 -3.26 -15.44 6.29
C LEU A 185 -1.85 -15.65 6.85
N LEU A 186 -1.35 -14.70 7.63
CA LEU A 186 -0.04 -14.83 8.27
C LEU A 186 -0.03 -15.78 9.47
N GLY A 187 -1.22 -16.05 10.02
CA GLY A 187 -1.41 -16.97 11.14
C GLY A 187 -0.75 -16.47 12.43
N GLU A 188 -0.66 -15.15 12.62
CA GLU A 188 -0.01 -14.57 13.78
C GLU A 188 -0.49 -15.25 15.06
N GLY A 189 0.46 -15.80 15.83
CA GLY A 189 0.15 -16.41 17.11
C GLY A 189 -0.54 -17.75 17.13
N ARG A 190 -0.73 -18.37 15.99
CA ARG A 190 -1.27 -19.72 15.94
C ARG A 190 -0.15 -20.71 16.25
N PRO A 191 -0.38 -21.74 17.10
CA PRO A 191 0.65 -22.73 17.39
C PRO A 191 1.18 -23.45 16.14
N ASN A 192 0.32 -23.74 15.17
CA ASN A 192 0.70 -24.37 13.90
C ASN A 192 1.39 -23.40 12.92
N ALA A 193 1.38 -22.10 13.18
CA ALA A 193 2.09 -21.08 12.41
C ALA A 193 3.39 -20.59 13.09
N GLY A 194 3.81 -21.25 14.17
CA GLY A 194 5.06 -20.96 14.87
C GLY A 194 4.96 -19.91 16.00
N ASP A 195 3.75 -19.49 16.39
CA ASP A 195 3.46 -18.62 17.55
C ASP A 195 4.37 -17.37 17.67
N TRP A 196 4.56 -16.68 16.56
CA TRP A 196 5.25 -15.39 16.51
C TRP A 196 4.24 -14.22 16.54
N ARG A 197 4.70 -13.02 16.87
CA ARG A 197 3.87 -11.80 17.00
C ARG A 197 4.51 -10.61 16.33
N PHE A 198 3.68 -9.71 15.82
CA PHE A 198 4.09 -8.38 15.41
C PHE A 198 4.41 -7.51 16.63
N ASP A 199 5.41 -6.62 16.48
CA ASP A 199 5.72 -5.62 17.51
C ASP A 199 4.82 -4.39 17.36
N TYR A 200 4.41 -4.09 16.13
CA TYR A 200 3.53 -2.97 15.79
C TYR A 200 2.37 -3.45 14.91
N VAL A 201 1.15 -3.09 15.31
CA VAL A 201 -0.08 -3.49 14.62
C VAL A 201 -0.98 -2.26 14.47
N ALA A 202 -1.43 -2.00 13.24
CA ALA A 202 -2.54 -1.11 12.94
C ALA A 202 -3.46 -1.78 11.92
N ASP A 203 -4.41 -2.55 12.41
CA ASP A 203 -5.51 -3.19 11.68
C ASP A 203 -6.78 -3.22 12.55
N GLY A 204 -7.84 -3.91 12.13
CA GLY A 204 -9.10 -4.02 12.87
C GLY A 204 -10.04 -2.83 12.69
N PHE A 205 -9.68 -1.86 11.86
CA PHE A 205 -10.45 -0.64 11.66
C PHE A 205 -11.74 -0.88 10.88
N GLU A 206 -11.77 -1.87 9.99
CA GLU A 206 -12.95 -2.34 9.28
C GLU A 206 -13.96 -3.06 10.19
N GLU A 207 -13.51 -3.54 11.35
CA GLU A 207 -14.35 -4.13 12.39
C GLU A 207 -14.82 -3.10 13.44
N ASP A 208 -14.17 -1.93 13.51
CA ASP A 208 -14.49 -0.84 14.44
C ASP A 208 -15.65 0.04 13.93
N ALA A 209 -16.86 -0.48 14.05
CA ALA A 209 -18.09 0.23 13.66
C ALA A 209 -18.37 1.49 14.50
N ILE A 210 -17.67 1.71 15.61
CA ILE A 210 -17.83 2.90 16.45
C ILE A 210 -17.01 4.05 15.87
N ARG A 211 -15.74 3.82 15.57
CA ARG A 211 -14.84 4.81 14.96
C ARG A 211 -15.15 5.02 13.48
N PHE A 212 -15.58 3.96 12.80
CA PHE A 212 -15.95 3.97 11.39
C PHE A 212 -17.41 3.51 11.21
N PRO A 213 -18.39 4.41 11.41
CA PRO A 213 -19.79 4.10 11.14
C PRO A 213 -20.01 3.65 9.70
N GLN A 214 -21.04 2.82 9.48
CA GLN A 214 -21.36 2.30 8.14
C GLN A 214 -21.59 3.43 7.13
N GLN A 215 -20.93 3.28 5.99
CA GLN A 215 -20.99 4.16 4.81
C GLN A 215 -20.94 3.28 3.55
N PRO A 216 -21.16 3.84 2.34
CA PRO A 216 -20.87 3.11 1.11
C PRO A 216 -19.45 2.54 1.13
N LEU A 217 -19.28 1.29 0.69
CA LEU A 217 -18.06 0.50 0.88
C LEU A 217 -16.79 1.25 0.51
N ALA A 218 -16.71 1.81 -0.71
CA ALA A 218 -15.54 2.56 -1.16
C ALA A 218 -15.19 3.77 -0.27
N ALA A 219 -16.19 4.50 0.23
CA ALA A 219 -15.94 5.63 1.14
C ALA A 219 -15.47 5.16 2.52
N HIS A 220 -15.98 4.02 2.98
CA HIS A 220 -15.56 3.40 4.24
C HIS A 220 -14.09 2.92 4.15
N VAL A 221 -13.74 2.21 3.08
CA VAL A 221 -12.38 1.72 2.84
C VAL A 221 -11.38 2.87 2.65
N ALA A 222 -11.74 3.92 1.90
CA ALA A 222 -10.89 5.11 1.76
C ALA A 222 -10.51 5.76 3.11
N LEU A 223 -11.45 5.82 4.05
CA LEU A 223 -11.19 6.36 5.39
C LEU A 223 -10.23 5.46 6.19
N ILE A 224 -10.36 4.15 6.06
CA ILE A 224 -9.51 3.18 6.74
C ILE A 224 -8.11 3.20 6.14
N ASP A 225 -7.95 3.12 4.82
CA ASP A 225 -6.66 3.23 4.13
C ASP A 225 -5.91 4.52 4.51
N ASN A 226 -6.64 5.63 4.65
CA ASN A 226 -6.06 6.88 5.13
C ASN A 226 -5.53 6.77 6.55
N LEU A 227 -6.25 6.12 7.47
CA LEU A 227 -5.74 5.90 8.82
C LEU A 227 -4.56 4.91 8.84
N VAL A 228 -4.67 3.79 8.12
CA VAL A 228 -3.62 2.75 8.04
C VAL A 228 -2.31 3.36 7.56
N SER A 229 -2.35 4.13 6.48
CA SER A 229 -1.17 4.83 5.95
C SER A 229 -0.63 5.93 6.87
N GLN A 230 -1.48 6.61 7.66
CA GLN A 230 -1.03 7.55 8.69
C GLN A 230 -0.30 6.84 9.83
N GLU A 231 -0.85 5.73 10.34
CA GLU A 231 -0.22 4.94 11.39
C GLU A 231 1.09 4.30 10.90
N ALA A 232 1.11 3.78 9.67
CA ALA A 232 2.33 3.27 9.05
C ALA A 232 3.43 4.34 9.01
N ALA A 233 3.14 5.51 8.43
CA ALA A 233 4.12 6.59 8.35
C ALA A 233 4.58 7.06 9.74
N ARG A 234 3.66 7.18 10.70
CA ARG A 234 3.98 7.58 12.08
C ARG A 234 4.93 6.59 12.75
N VAL A 235 4.63 5.28 12.69
CA VAL A 235 5.47 4.24 13.33
C VAL A 235 6.80 4.10 12.59
N ILE A 236 6.82 4.19 11.27
CA ILE A 236 8.08 4.17 10.49
C ILE A 236 8.98 5.32 10.93
N GLU A 237 8.45 6.54 10.98
CA GLU A 237 9.23 7.73 11.34
C GLU A 237 9.73 7.69 12.78
N GLN A 238 8.87 7.27 13.72
CA GLN A 238 9.18 7.30 15.16
C GLN A 238 10.03 6.10 15.60
N ASP A 239 9.66 4.89 15.17
CA ASP A 239 10.16 3.64 15.73
C ASP A 239 11.05 2.85 14.75
N GLY A 240 10.86 3.02 13.45
CA GLY A 240 11.64 2.36 12.39
C GLY A 240 11.72 0.82 12.48
N PRO A 241 10.59 0.09 12.35
CA PRO A 241 10.61 -1.38 12.34
C PRO A 241 11.53 -1.93 11.26
N ASP A 242 12.18 -3.07 11.52
CA ASP A 242 13.10 -3.74 10.59
C ASP A 242 12.41 -4.29 9.33
N LEU A 243 11.18 -4.78 9.48
CA LEU A 243 10.37 -5.28 8.37
C LEU A 243 8.91 -4.91 8.55
N SER A 244 8.30 -4.24 7.57
CA SER A 244 6.88 -3.84 7.63
C SER A 244 6.08 -4.26 6.40
N TRP A 245 4.84 -4.71 6.65
CA TRP A 245 3.77 -4.87 5.66
C TRP A 245 2.88 -3.62 5.71
N ILE A 246 2.59 -3.00 4.56
CA ILE A 246 1.46 -2.09 4.40
C ILE A 246 0.51 -2.59 3.30
N TYR A 247 -0.79 -2.65 3.60
CA TYR A 247 -1.83 -2.98 2.61
C TYR A 247 -2.95 -1.95 2.63
N LEU A 248 -3.31 -1.48 1.43
CA LEU A 248 -4.35 -0.50 1.18
C LEU A 248 -5.29 -1.04 0.09
N GLN A 249 -6.59 -1.11 0.41
CA GLN A 249 -7.61 -1.84 -0.36
C GLN A 249 -8.36 -0.95 -1.36
N TYR A 250 -8.43 0.37 -1.13
CA TYR A 250 -9.39 1.29 -1.73
C TYR A 250 -9.51 1.22 -3.26
N THR A 251 -8.38 1.08 -3.95
CA THR A 251 -8.37 0.98 -5.41
C THR A 251 -9.10 -0.26 -5.91
N ASP A 252 -9.12 -1.35 -5.15
CA ASP A 252 -9.83 -2.55 -5.53
C ASP A 252 -11.35 -2.39 -5.53
N ASP A 253 -11.89 -1.85 -4.44
CA ASP A 253 -13.31 -1.53 -4.33
C ASP A 253 -13.78 -0.56 -5.42
N ILE A 254 -12.96 0.45 -5.74
CA ILE A 254 -13.27 1.39 -6.81
C ILE A 254 -13.27 0.69 -8.17
N GLY A 255 -12.28 -0.16 -8.44
CA GLY A 255 -12.21 -0.95 -9.66
C GLY A 255 -13.45 -1.83 -9.84
N HIS A 256 -13.85 -2.57 -8.81
CA HIS A 256 -15.10 -3.36 -8.84
C HIS A 256 -16.34 -2.51 -9.13
N GLN A 257 -16.47 -1.36 -8.48
CA GLN A 257 -17.67 -0.53 -8.61
C GLN A 257 -17.76 0.18 -9.96
N TYR A 258 -16.64 0.68 -10.47
CA TYR A 258 -16.61 1.62 -11.60
C TYR A 258 -15.96 1.07 -12.86
N GLY A 259 -14.99 0.16 -12.74
CA GLY A 259 -14.16 -0.28 -13.84
C GLY A 259 -13.14 0.78 -14.26
N ASP A 260 -12.55 0.58 -15.43
CA ASP A 260 -11.64 1.57 -16.01
C ASP A 260 -12.34 2.92 -16.26
N GLY A 261 -11.63 4.01 -15.98
CA GLY A 261 -12.06 5.36 -16.28
C GLY A 261 -11.65 6.37 -15.23
N GLU A 262 -12.17 7.59 -15.37
CA GLU A 262 -11.74 8.75 -14.57
C GLU A 262 -11.90 8.56 -13.06
N VAL A 263 -12.87 7.76 -12.61
CA VAL A 263 -13.08 7.48 -11.18
C VAL A 263 -11.96 6.59 -10.64
N PHE A 264 -11.60 5.54 -11.36
CA PHE A 264 -10.50 4.66 -10.97
C PHE A 264 -9.14 5.37 -11.07
N ASP A 265 -8.93 6.16 -12.13
CA ASP A 265 -7.72 6.97 -12.27
C ASP A 265 -7.53 7.94 -11.09
N LYS A 266 -8.61 8.60 -10.63
CA LYS A 266 -8.56 9.45 -9.43
C LYS A 266 -8.23 8.66 -8.18
N ALA A 267 -8.80 7.46 -8.01
CA ALA A 267 -8.45 6.60 -6.87
C ALA A 267 -6.97 6.19 -6.89
N VAL A 268 -6.38 5.98 -8.06
CA VAL A 268 -4.95 5.70 -8.21
C VAL A 268 -4.09 6.93 -7.88
N VAL A 269 -4.50 8.14 -8.30
CA VAL A 269 -3.84 9.39 -7.88
C VAL A 269 -3.94 9.57 -6.36
N ASP A 270 -5.11 9.30 -5.78
CA ASP A 270 -5.33 9.42 -4.35
C ASP A 270 -4.42 8.46 -3.60
N ILE A 271 -4.39 7.17 -3.98
CA ILE A 271 -3.59 6.14 -3.30
C ILE A 271 -2.07 6.39 -3.40
N ASP A 272 -1.59 6.98 -4.49
CA ASP A 272 -0.20 7.44 -4.64
C ASP A 272 0.21 8.42 -3.53
N THR A 273 -0.71 9.26 -3.05
CA THR A 273 -0.42 10.18 -1.93
C THR A 273 -0.14 9.45 -0.62
N HIS A 274 -0.71 8.25 -0.42
CA HIS A 274 -0.46 7.42 0.76
C HIS A 274 0.94 6.79 0.69
N ALA A 275 1.33 6.31 -0.50
CA ALA A 275 2.70 5.85 -0.75
C ALA A 275 3.72 6.99 -0.53
N GLY A 276 3.42 8.20 -0.99
CA GLY A 276 4.25 9.39 -0.76
C GLY A 276 4.45 9.77 0.71
N ARG A 277 3.39 9.64 1.53
CA ARG A 277 3.48 9.85 2.98
C ARG A 277 4.43 8.85 3.64
N ILE A 278 4.32 7.57 3.29
CA ILE A 278 5.17 6.51 3.82
C ILE A 278 6.62 6.70 3.34
N TRP A 279 6.82 7.05 2.07
CA TRP A 279 8.13 7.33 1.51
C TRP A 279 8.81 8.53 2.20
N SER A 280 8.05 9.57 2.56
CA SER A 280 8.57 10.70 3.32
C SER A 280 9.11 10.29 4.69
N ALA A 281 8.38 9.44 5.43
CA ALA A 281 8.84 8.89 6.71
C ALA A 281 10.12 8.06 6.56
N VAL A 282 10.23 7.27 5.49
CA VAL A 282 11.45 6.51 5.16
C VAL A 282 12.63 7.44 4.90
N MET A 283 12.46 8.49 4.09
CA MET A 283 13.53 9.45 3.81
C MET A 283 14.01 10.14 5.11
N THR A 284 13.09 10.55 5.98
CA THR A 284 13.44 11.10 7.30
C THR A 284 14.25 10.13 8.15
N ARG A 285 13.89 8.84 8.14
CA ARG A 285 14.65 7.79 8.85
C ARG A 285 16.06 7.62 8.28
N GLN A 286 16.19 7.55 6.95
CA GLN A 286 17.49 7.41 6.28
C GLN A 286 18.44 8.57 6.62
N GLU A 287 17.91 9.80 6.63
CA GLU A 287 18.69 11.01 6.96
C GLU A 287 19.11 11.07 8.43
N THR A 288 18.31 10.48 9.34
CA THR A 288 18.47 10.67 10.79
C THR A 288 19.20 9.50 11.49
N TYR A 289 18.96 8.25 11.08
CA TYR A 289 19.31 7.06 11.88
C TYR A 289 20.35 6.13 11.24
N SER A 290 21.01 6.54 10.14
CA SER A 290 21.96 5.68 9.41
C SER A 290 21.35 4.33 9.02
N GLU A 291 20.19 4.37 8.36
CA GLU A 291 19.43 3.19 7.97
C GLU A 291 19.43 3.01 6.45
N ASP A 292 19.56 1.77 5.99
CA ASP A 292 19.44 1.38 4.59
C ASP A 292 18.05 0.80 4.38
N TRP A 293 17.11 1.61 3.87
CA TRP A 293 15.74 1.18 3.66
C TRP A 293 15.53 0.66 2.25
N LEU A 294 14.98 -0.55 2.12
CA LEU A 294 14.36 -1.07 0.92
C LEU A 294 12.85 -0.82 0.96
N ILE A 295 12.34 -0.07 -0.02
CA ILE A 295 10.89 0.00 -0.28
C ILE A 295 10.56 -0.81 -1.54
N ILE A 296 9.51 -1.61 -1.46
CA ILE A 296 8.91 -2.33 -2.59
C ILE A 296 7.42 -1.98 -2.59
N VAL A 297 6.93 -1.38 -3.67
CA VAL A 297 5.50 -1.11 -3.87
C VAL A 297 5.02 -1.95 -5.04
N THR A 298 3.90 -2.65 -4.89
CA THR A 298 3.33 -3.54 -5.91
C THR A 298 1.81 -3.56 -5.80
N THR A 299 1.18 -4.19 -6.79
CA THR A 299 -0.17 -4.73 -6.68
C THR A 299 -0.10 -6.26 -6.56
N ASP A 300 -1.16 -6.87 -6.07
CA ASP A 300 -1.38 -8.31 -5.96
C ASP A 300 -2.01 -8.92 -7.21
N HIS A 301 -2.87 -8.17 -7.91
CA HIS A 301 -3.41 -8.55 -9.21
C HIS A 301 -3.70 -7.35 -10.11
N GLY A 302 -3.95 -7.65 -11.39
CA GLY A 302 -4.55 -6.71 -12.34
C GLY A 302 -6.07 -6.88 -12.40
N ARG A 303 -6.65 -6.60 -13.58
CA ARG A 303 -8.10 -6.68 -13.83
C ARG A 303 -8.42 -7.19 -15.22
N ASP A 304 -9.65 -7.59 -15.44
CA ASP A 304 -10.15 -8.00 -16.74
C ASP A 304 -9.98 -6.89 -17.79
N ALA A 305 -9.72 -7.27 -19.04
CA ALA A 305 -9.49 -6.31 -20.12
C ALA A 305 -10.78 -5.72 -20.72
N GLU A 306 -11.95 -6.27 -20.40
CA GLU A 306 -13.22 -5.86 -21.01
C GLU A 306 -13.80 -4.63 -20.31
N THR A 307 -13.75 -4.62 -18.97
CA THR A 307 -14.37 -3.60 -18.13
C THR A 307 -13.43 -3.02 -17.09
N GLY A 308 -12.37 -3.75 -16.74
CA GLY A 308 -11.52 -3.42 -15.59
C GLY A 308 -12.27 -3.49 -14.27
N ARG A 309 -13.32 -4.31 -14.15
CA ARG A 309 -14.13 -4.46 -12.91
C ARG A 309 -13.83 -5.74 -12.18
N GLU A 310 -13.61 -6.80 -12.94
CA GLU A 310 -13.46 -8.16 -12.43
C GLU A 310 -11.99 -8.56 -12.43
N HIS A 311 -11.68 -9.57 -11.65
CA HIS A 311 -10.39 -10.26 -11.65
C HIS A 311 -10.60 -11.70 -11.15
N GLY A 312 -9.52 -12.45 -10.94
CA GLY A 312 -9.55 -13.81 -10.44
C GLY A 312 -9.38 -14.89 -11.50
N ARG A 313 -9.30 -14.53 -12.79
CA ARG A 313 -8.96 -15.45 -13.88
C ARG A 313 -7.48 -15.31 -14.26
N HIS A 314 -7.14 -15.68 -15.49
CA HIS A 314 -5.76 -15.74 -15.98
C HIS A 314 -5.57 -14.99 -17.29
N SER A 315 -6.36 -13.95 -17.58
CA SER A 315 -6.04 -13.08 -18.72
C SER A 315 -4.70 -12.39 -18.52
N GLU A 316 -4.07 -11.98 -19.62
CA GLU A 316 -2.78 -11.27 -19.57
C GLU A 316 -2.85 -10.03 -18.67
N ARG A 317 -3.95 -9.26 -18.73
CA ARG A 317 -4.12 -8.04 -17.94
C ARG A 317 -4.33 -8.32 -16.45
N GLU A 318 -5.06 -9.37 -16.10
CA GLU A 318 -5.22 -9.79 -14.69
C GLU A 318 -3.88 -10.23 -14.07
N ARG A 319 -2.97 -10.77 -14.89
CA ARG A 319 -1.68 -11.32 -14.47
C ARG A 319 -0.51 -10.34 -14.56
N THR A 320 -0.66 -9.26 -15.32
CA THR A 320 0.40 -8.25 -15.52
C THR A 320 0.30 -7.16 -14.46
N THR A 321 1.16 -7.27 -13.47
CA THR A 321 1.29 -6.37 -12.33
C THR A 321 2.55 -5.52 -12.49
N TRP A 322 3.04 -4.91 -11.41
CA TRP A 322 4.18 -4.01 -11.44
C TRP A 322 4.88 -3.97 -10.09
N ILE A 323 6.17 -3.66 -10.10
CA ILE A 323 6.97 -3.41 -8.91
C ILE A 323 7.70 -2.07 -9.06
N VAL A 324 7.56 -1.20 -8.07
CA VAL A 324 8.35 0.01 -7.86
C VAL A 324 9.27 -0.21 -6.66
N THR A 325 10.54 0.17 -6.76
CA THR A 325 11.49 0.06 -5.66
C THR A 325 12.56 1.15 -5.71
N ASN A 326 13.11 1.50 -4.55
CA ASN A 326 14.26 2.38 -4.42
C ASN A 326 15.62 1.65 -4.50
N SER A 327 15.63 0.32 -4.66
CA SER A 327 16.87 -0.45 -4.66
C SER A 327 17.78 -0.07 -5.84
N THR A 328 19.02 0.30 -5.54
CA THR A 328 20.10 0.51 -6.53
C THR A 328 20.91 -0.76 -6.79
N ARG A 329 20.62 -1.85 -6.05
CA ARG A 329 21.33 -3.15 -6.11
C ARG A 329 20.54 -4.19 -6.89
N LEU A 330 19.83 -3.77 -7.92
CA LEU A 330 18.97 -4.66 -8.72
C LEU A 330 19.80 -5.57 -9.62
N LEU A 331 19.37 -6.82 -9.74
CA LEU A 331 19.88 -7.77 -10.73
C LEU A 331 19.24 -7.48 -12.10
N PRO A 332 19.92 -7.81 -13.22
CA PRO A 332 19.38 -7.59 -14.56
C PRO A 332 17.98 -8.20 -14.81
N ARG A 333 17.65 -9.29 -14.11
CA ARG A 333 16.34 -9.95 -14.16
C ARG A 333 15.19 -9.07 -13.67
N PHE A 334 15.44 -8.04 -12.85
CA PHE A 334 14.38 -7.15 -12.38
C PHE A 334 13.65 -6.45 -13.53
N LYS A 335 14.32 -6.24 -14.67
CA LYS A 335 13.71 -5.65 -15.87
C LYS A 335 13.10 -6.70 -16.81
N GLN A 336 13.14 -7.98 -16.44
CA GLN A 336 12.68 -9.12 -17.24
C GLN A 336 11.39 -9.72 -16.67
N MET A 337 10.44 -8.86 -16.28
CA MET A 337 9.15 -9.28 -15.70
C MET A 337 9.31 -10.15 -14.44
N PRO A 338 9.83 -9.62 -13.32
CA PRO A 338 9.91 -10.35 -12.05
C PRO A 338 8.53 -10.84 -11.62
N GLU A 339 8.49 -11.92 -10.87
CA GLU A 339 7.24 -12.46 -10.33
C GLU A 339 7.01 -11.98 -8.90
N ILE A 340 5.76 -11.90 -8.45
CA ILE A 340 5.48 -11.44 -7.07
C ILE A 340 6.12 -12.32 -6.00
N VAL A 341 6.34 -13.62 -6.30
CA VAL A 341 7.03 -14.56 -5.42
C VAL A 341 8.52 -14.22 -5.22
N ASP A 342 9.11 -13.39 -6.08
CA ASP A 342 10.49 -12.93 -5.97
C ASP A 342 10.69 -11.90 -4.84
N ILE A 343 9.60 -11.30 -4.32
CA ILE A 343 9.66 -10.25 -3.30
C ILE A 343 10.22 -10.80 -1.98
N PHE A 344 9.74 -11.98 -1.54
CA PHE A 344 10.24 -12.64 -0.33
C PHE A 344 11.76 -12.78 -0.32
N PRO A 345 12.39 -13.50 -1.28
CA PRO A 345 13.83 -13.73 -1.23
C PRO A 345 14.63 -12.42 -1.40
N SER A 346 14.07 -11.43 -2.08
CA SER A 346 14.68 -10.10 -2.25
C SER A 346 14.73 -9.32 -0.95
N ILE A 347 13.64 -9.30 -0.18
CA ILE A 347 13.60 -8.67 1.14
C ILE A 347 14.55 -9.38 2.10
N ALA A 348 14.50 -10.72 2.17
CA ALA A 348 15.39 -11.49 3.03
C ALA A 348 16.87 -11.23 2.70
N ARG A 349 17.22 -11.15 1.40
CA ARG A 349 18.56 -10.77 0.93
C ARG A 349 18.96 -9.39 1.42
N HIS A 350 18.10 -8.39 1.29
CA HIS A 350 18.39 -7.02 1.72
C HIS A 350 18.61 -6.93 3.24
N LEU A 351 17.75 -7.58 4.03
CA LEU A 351 17.84 -7.58 5.49
C LEU A 351 19.01 -8.43 6.04
N GLY A 352 19.69 -9.19 5.20
CA GLY A 352 20.71 -10.15 5.63
C GLY A 352 20.12 -11.31 6.46
N VAL A 353 18.83 -11.58 6.34
CA VAL A 353 18.15 -12.67 7.04
C VAL A 353 18.39 -13.97 6.28
N THR A 354 19.06 -14.92 6.91
CA THR A 354 19.26 -16.26 6.33
C THR A 354 17.93 -17.02 6.29
N ILE A 355 17.46 -17.35 5.10
CA ILE A 355 16.26 -18.20 4.94
C ILE A 355 16.63 -19.63 5.34
N PRO A 356 15.91 -20.28 6.29
CA PRO A 356 16.17 -21.67 6.66
C PRO A 356 16.13 -22.61 5.45
N ASP A 357 16.99 -23.62 5.40
CA ASP A 357 17.08 -24.56 4.26
C ASP A 357 15.74 -25.22 3.93
N ASN A 358 14.94 -25.55 4.94
CA ASN A 358 13.61 -26.15 4.76
C ASN A 358 12.60 -25.17 4.15
N VAL A 359 12.81 -23.86 4.25
CA VAL A 359 12.01 -22.83 3.59
C VAL A 359 12.59 -22.54 2.20
N ALA A 360 13.90 -22.30 2.12
CA ALA A 360 14.61 -21.91 0.91
C ALA A 360 14.41 -22.90 -0.25
N ARG A 361 14.46 -24.21 0.04
CA ARG A 361 14.27 -25.27 -0.97
C ARG A 361 12.86 -25.33 -1.58
N HIS A 362 11.89 -24.63 -1.01
CA HIS A 362 10.51 -24.61 -1.45
C HIS A 362 10.09 -23.27 -2.04
N LEU A 363 10.96 -22.25 -2.07
CA LEU A 363 10.65 -21.00 -2.74
C LEU A 363 10.45 -21.23 -4.24
N ASP A 364 9.41 -20.62 -4.80
CA ASP A 364 9.25 -20.50 -6.25
C ASP A 364 10.00 -19.28 -6.78
N GLY A 365 10.04 -18.22 -5.98
CA GLY A 365 10.72 -16.98 -6.33
C GLY A 365 12.24 -17.01 -6.16
N LEU A 366 12.88 -16.09 -6.86
CA LEU A 366 14.31 -15.87 -6.85
C LEU A 366 14.58 -14.37 -6.63
N THR A 367 15.58 -14.04 -5.81
CA THR A 367 15.91 -12.65 -5.51
C THR A 367 16.16 -11.84 -6.79
N PHE A 368 15.61 -10.63 -6.86
CA PHE A 368 15.94 -9.62 -7.86
C PHE A 368 16.93 -8.55 -7.31
N ILE A 369 17.42 -8.72 -6.09
CA ILE A 369 18.44 -7.89 -5.43
C ILE A 369 19.74 -8.70 -5.25
N GLN A 370 20.89 -8.03 -5.41
CA GLN A 370 22.24 -8.58 -5.20
C GLN A 370 22.49 -9.00 -3.74
#